data_AF-A0A659UF43-F1
#
_entry.id   AF-A0A659UF43-F1
#
_cell.length_a   1.000
_cell.length_b   1.000
_cell.length_c   1.000
_cell.angle_alpha   90.00
_cell.angle_beta   90.00
_cell.angle_gamma   90.00
#
_symmetry.space_group_name_H-M   'P 1'
#
loop_
_entity.id
_entity.type
_entity.pdbx_description
1 polymer ?
#
loop_
_entity_poly.entity_id
_entity_poly.type
_entity_poly.pdbx_seq_one_letter_code
_entity_poly.pdbx_strand_id
1 'polypeptide(L)'
;NPGTPVSTAEIFASLSRRDNEPLPPLPRSIEFHSLRNWLEETRNDLEQPALAMQPAIGRALSWLDKAGSGFSRMSGSGATCFGLFETGNVAKRA
;
A
#
# COMPACT_ATOMS: atom_id res chain seq x y z
N ASN A 1 -1.95 -9.08 -6.60
CA ASN A 1 -1.43 -9.84 -5.44
C ASN A 1 -0.23 -10.64 -5.93
N PRO A 2 0.97 -10.51 -5.32
CA PRO A 2 2.17 -11.24 -5.73
C PRO A 2 2.11 -12.77 -5.51
N GLY A 3 1.08 -13.29 -4.82
CA GLY A 3 0.87 -14.73 -4.63
C GLY A 3 1.84 -15.40 -3.65
N THR A 4 2.64 -14.60 -2.95
CA THR A 4 3.63 -15.07 -1.97
C THR A 4 3.10 -14.86 -0.55
N PRO A 5 3.01 -15.91 0.29
CA PRO A 5 2.65 -15.72 1.69
C PRO A 5 3.75 -14.96 2.43
N VAL A 6 3.36 -14.21 3.45
CA VAL A 6 4.25 -13.56 4.43
C VAL A 6 3.72 -13.82 5.83
N SER A 7 4.61 -13.98 6.81
CA SER A 7 4.22 -14.16 8.20
C SER A 7 3.96 -12.82 8.86
N THR A 8 2.72 -12.56 9.26
CA THR A 8 2.37 -11.34 10.01
C THR A 8 3.26 -11.17 11.24
N ALA A 9 3.52 -12.26 11.99
CA ALA A 9 4.36 -12.20 13.19
C ALA A 9 5.80 -11.75 12.88
N GLU A 10 6.40 -12.27 11.81
CA GLU A 10 7.76 -11.89 11.41
C GLU A 10 7.84 -10.43 10.95
N ILE A 11 6.85 -9.98 10.18
CA ILE A 11 6.77 -8.56 9.75
C ILE A 11 6.69 -7.63 10.96
N PHE A 12 5.83 -7.91 11.95
CA PHE A 12 5.76 -7.12 13.18
C PHE A 12 7.03 -7.20 14.04
N ALA A 13 7.70 -8.35 14.06
CA ALA A 13 8.96 -8.54 14.79
C ALA A 13 10.10 -7.70 14.18
N SER A 14 10.07 -7.46 12.87
CA SER A 14 11.07 -6.68 12.14
C SER A 14 10.87 -5.15 12.16
N LEU A 15 9.81 -4.65 12.82
CA LEU A 15 9.63 -3.21 13.01
C LEU A 15 10.75 -2.61 13.87
N SER A 16 11.46 -1.64 13.30
CA SER A 16 12.47 -0.85 14.03
C SER A 16 11.85 0.12 15.04
N ARG A 17 10.63 0.59 14.75
CA ARG A 17 9.89 1.56 15.57
C ARG A 17 8.41 1.19 15.63
N ARG A 18 7.80 1.31 16.81
CA ARG A 18 6.38 0.96 17.06
C ARG A 18 5.54 2.11 17.60
N ASP A 19 6.18 3.22 17.99
CA ASP A 19 5.59 4.42 18.59
C ASP A 19 5.43 5.55 17.55
N ASN A 20 4.90 5.22 16.36
CA ASN A 20 4.71 6.23 15.32
C ASN A 20 3.51 7.15 15.63
N GLU A 21 3.58 8.40 15.19
CA GLU A 21 2.50 9.39 15.39
C GLU A 21 1.16 8.92 14.79
N PRO A 22 0.01 9.32 15.33
CA PRO A 22 -1.28 8.96 14.74
C PRO A 22 -1.38 9.42 13.27
N LEU A 23 -2.18 8.70 12.47
CA LEU A 23 -2.48 9.13 11.11
C LEU A 23 -3.32 10.43 11.12
N PRO A 24 -3.22 11.26 10.06
CA PRO A 24 -4.10 12.42 9.93
C PRO A 24 -5.58 11.99 9.90
N PRO A 25 -6.50 12.86 10.34
CA PRO A 25 -7.93 12.58 10.28
C PRO A 25 -8.37 12.34 8.84
N LEU A 26 -9.43 11.53 8.67
CA LEU A 26 -10.00 11.25 7.34
C LEU A 26 -10.42 12.55 6.63
N PRO A 27 -10.33 12.60 5.28
CA PRO A 27 -10.83 13.73 4.52
C PRO A 27 -12.35 13.84 4.68
N ARG A 28 -12.88 15.07 4.62
CA ARG A 28 -14.33 15.34 4.76
C ARG A 28 -15.19 14.70 3.66
N SER A 29 -14.61 14.51 2.47
CA SER A 29 -15.22 13.81 1.35
C SER A 29 -14.28 12.73 0.83
N ILE A 30 -14.86 11.61 0.37
CA ILE A 30 -14.11 10.49 -0.21
C ILE A 30 -14.30 10.56 -1.73
N GLU A 31 -13.55 11.46 -2.36
CA GLU A 31 -13.41 11.59 -3.80
C GLU A 31 -12.00 11.12 -4.20
N PHE A 32 -11.78 10.80 -5.47
CA PHE A 32 -10.49 10.26 -5.93
C PHE A 32 -9.28 11.10 -5.48
N HIS A 33 -9.33 12.42 -5.73
CA HIS A 33 -8.23 13.33 -5.41
C HIS A 33 -8.06 13.53 -3.89
N SER A 34 -9.16 13.65 -3.13
CA SER A 34 -9.07 13.84 -1.67
C SER A 34 -8.57 12.58 -0.97
N LEU A 35 -9.02 11.40 -1.41
CA LEU A 35 -8.55 10.13 -0.90
C LEU A 35 -7.09 9.86 -1.28
N ARG A 36 -6.69 10.12 -2.52
CA ARG A 36 -5.30 9.96 -2.97
C ARG A 36 -4.36 10.81 -2.13
N ASN A 37 -4.65 12.12 -2.00
CA ASN A 37 -3.80 13.03 -1.25
C ASN A 37 -3.70 12.63 0.24
N TRP A 38 -4.83 12.22 0.85
CA TRP A 38 -4.80 11.69 2.21
C TRP A 38 -3.97 10.40 2.32
N LEU A 39 -4.07 9.50 1.34
CA LEU A 39 -3.25 8.29 1.31
C LEU A 39 -1.77 8.62 1.21
N GLU A 40 -1.36 9.62 0.42
CA GLU A 40 0.04 10.08 0.32
C GLU A 40 0.61 10.60 1.65
N GLU A 41 -0.22 11.23 2.49
CA GLU A 41 0.18 11.69 3.83
C GLU A 41 0.14 10.60 4.91
N THR A 42 -0.56 9.50 4.65
CA THR A 42 -0.60 8.34 5.55
C THR A 42 0.51 7.35 5.21
N ARG A 43 0.62 6.30 6.00
CA ARG A 43 1.68 5.29 5.88
C ARG A 43 1.17 3.89 6.17
N ASN A 44 1.92 2.91 5.69
CA ASN A 44 1.88 1.54 6.20
C ASN A 44 3.28 1.21 6.73
N ASP A 45 3.44 1.28 8.05
CA ASP A 45 4.73 1.05 8.72
C ASP A 45 5.27 -0.37 8.49
N LEU A 46 4.40 -1.32 8.13
CA LEU A 46 4.75 -2.71 7.84
C LEU A 46 5.30 -2.91 6.42
N GLU A 47 5.14 -1.95 5.52
CA GLU A 47 5.52 -2.10 4.11
C GLU A 47 7.04 -2.20 3.92
N GLN A 48 7.82 -1.34 4.59
CA GLN A 48 9.27 -1.39 4.47
C GLN A 48 9.87 -2.73 4.96
N PRO A 49 9.49 -3.25 6.15
CA PRO A 49 9.94 -4.58 6.54
C PRO A 49 9.46 -5.70 5.60
N ALA A 50 8.22 -5.64 5.11
CA ALA A 50 7.71 -6.63 4.15
C ALA A 50 8.44 -6.59 2.80
N LEU A 51 8.80 -5.41 2.30
CA LEU A 51 9.62 -5.23 1.09
C LEU A 51 11.02 -5.84 1.25
N ALA A 52 11.63 -5.66 2.42
CA ALA A 52 12.95 -6.21 2.72
C ALA A 52 12.93 -7.76 2.74
N MET A 53 11.87 -8.36 3.27
CA MET A 53 11.72 -9.83 3.31
C MET A 53 11.22 -10.43 2.00
N GLN A 54 10.33 -9.74 1.29
CA GLN A 54 9.68 -10.25 0.08
C GLN A 54 9.69 -9.21 -1.06
N PRO A 55 10.76 -9.18 -1.88
CA PRO A 55 10.88 -8.26 -3.02
C PRO A 55 9.77 -8.38 -4.07
N ALA A 56 8.97 -9.46 -4.08
CA ALA A 56 7.80 -9.58 -4.96
C ALA A 56 6.72 -8.51 -4.69
N ILE A 57 6.64 -8.00 -3.46
CA ILE A 57 5.73 -6.90 -3.10
C ILE A 57 6.11 -5.63 -3.88
N GLY A 58 7.40 -5.26 -3.89
CA GLY A 58 7.89 -4.09 -4.61
C GLY A 58 7.68 -4.22 -6.12
N ARG A 59 7.84 -5.43 -6.67
CA ARG A 59 7.48 -5.69 -8.07
C ARG A 59 5.99 -5.47 -8.31
N ALA A 60 5.10 -6.00 -7.47
CA ALA A 60 3.66 -5.83 -7.61
C ALA A 60 3.22 -4.36 -7.54
N LEU A 61 3.81 -3.57 -6.64
CA LEU A 61 3.59 -2.11 -6.58
C LEU A 61 4.03 -1.43 -7.88
N SER A 62 5.24 -1.73 -8.37
CA SER A 62 5.71 -1.20 -9.65
C SER A 62 4.83 -1.57 -10.84
N TRP A 63 4.21 -2.76 -10.84
CA TRP A 63 3.23 -3.15 -11.86
C TRP A 63 1.96 -2.31 -11.79
N LEU A 64 1.45 -2.02 -10.59
CA LEU A 64 0.28 -1.14 -10.39
C LEU A 64 0.57 0.28 -10.88
N ASP A 65 1.75 0.82 -10.55
CA ASP A 65 2.17 2.15 -11.00
C ASP A 65 2.26 2.21 -12.54
N LYS A 66 2.87 1.19 -13.17
CA LYS A 66 2.94 1.07 -14.63
C LYS A 66 1.57 0.91 -15.29
N ALA A 67 0.62 0.30 -14.60
CA ALA A 67 -0.77 0.17 -15.06
C ALA A 67 -1.57 1.47 -14.94
N GLY A 68 -0.99 2.52 -14.37
CA GLY A 68 -1.60 3.84 -14.25
C GLY A 68 -2.33 4.07 -12.94
N SER A 69 -1.97 3.37 -11.86
CA SER A 69 -2.50 3.72 -10.55
C SER A 69 -2.04 5.12 -10.15
N GLY A 70 -2.96 5.97 -9.72
CA GLY A 70 -2.61 7.27 -9.14
C GLY A 70 -1.96 7.14 -7.77
N PHE A 71 -2.08 5.97 -7.13
CA PHE A 71 -1.44 5.62 -5.88
C PHE A 71 -1.42 4.09 -5.72
N SER A 72 -0.33 3.52 -5.23
CA SER A 72 -0.25 2.09 -4.90
C SER A 72 0.37 1.87 -3.52
N ARG A 73 -0.08 0.82 -2.80
CA ARG A 73 0.44 0.45 -1.48
C ARG A 73 0.14 -1.01 -1.15
N MET A 74 0.92 -1.60 -0.26
CA MET A 74 0.65 -2.88 0.38
C MET A 74 -0.47 -2.75 1.43
N SER A 75 -1.36 -3.74 1.48
CA SER A 75 -2.40 -3.84 2.51
C SER A 75 -1.91 -4.66 3.72
N GLY A 76 -2.05 -4.10 4.92
CA GLY A 76 -1.69 -4.77 6.18
C GLY A 76 -0.20 -5.14 6.25
N SER A 77 0.11 -6.36 6.71
CA SER A 77 1.46 -6.95 6.68
C SER A 77 1.84 -7.54 5.33
N GLY A 78 0.94 -7.49 4.33
CA GLY A 78 1.17 -8.02 2.99
C GLY A 78 0.73 -9.48 2.81
N ALA A 79 1.01 -10.09 1.66
CA ALA A 79 1.70 -9.50 0.50
C ALA A 79 0.76 -8.77 -0.47
N THR A 80 -0.54 -8.74 -0.21
CA THR A 80 -1.53 -8.10 -1.07
C THR A 80 -1.20 -6.62 -1.26
N CYS A 81 -1.19 -6.18 -2.53
CA CYS A 81 -1.00 -4.78 -2.92
C CYS A 81 -2.27 -4.28 -3.61
N PHE A 82 -2.57 -3.00 -3.47
CA PHE A 82 -3.69 -2.32 -4.12
C PHE A 82 -3.22 -1.07 -4.85
N GLY A 83 -3.97 -0.69 -5.90
CA GLY A 83 -3.79 0.56 -6.63
C GLY A 83 -5.11 1.33 -6.69
N LEU A 84 -5.04 2.65 -6.52
CA LEU A 84 -6.16 3.56 -6.70
C LEU A 84 -6.15 4.10 -8.13
N PHE A 85 -7.25 3.91 -8.86
CA PHE A 85 -7.39 4.35 -10.25
C PHE A 85 -8.56 5.32 -10.37
N GLU A 86 -8.40 6.32 -11.24
CA GLU A 86 -9.39 7.41 -11.39
C GLU A 86 -10.74 6.90 -11.90
N THR A 87 -10.73 5.82 -12.70
CA THR A 87 -11.96 5.22 -13.22
C THR A 87 -11.92 3.69 -13.14
N GLY A 88 -13.10 3.10 -13.04
CA GLY A 88 -13.25 1.64 -13.07
C GLY A 88 -12.78 1.00 -14.40
N ASN A 89 -12.81 1.74 -15.50
CA ASN A 89 -12.32 1.24 -16.79
C ASN A 89 -10.80 1.09 -16.82
N VAL A 90 -10.07 2.05 -16.23
CA VAL A 90 -8.61 1.93 -16.08
C VAL A 90 -8.29 0.80 -15.10
N ALA A 91 -9.01 0.72 -13.98
CA ALA A 91 -8.81 -0.34 -12.98
C ALA A 91 -8.98 -1.76 -13.56
N LYS A 92 -9.98 -1.98 -14.43
CA LYS A 92 -10.21 -3.30 -15.06
C LYS A 92 -9.14 -3.72 -16.07
N ARG A 93 -8.35 -2.78 -16.57
CA ARG A 93 -7.29 -3.05 -17.57
C ARG A 93 -5.92 -3.29 -16.94
N ALA A 94 -5.76 -2.93 -15.68
CA ALA A 94 -4.58 -3.18 -14.86
C ALA A 94 -4.49 -4.67 -14.47
#